data_AF-A0A1Z8Z3X9-F1
#
_entry.id   AF-A0A1Z8Z3X9-F1
#
_cell.length_a   1.000
_cell.length_b   1.000
_cell.length_c   1.000
_cell.angle_alpha   90.00
_cell.angle_beta   90.00
_cell.angle_gamma   90.00
#
_symmetry.space_group_name_H-M   'P 1'
#
loop_
_entity.id
_entity.type
_entity.pdbx_description
1 polymer ?
#
loop_
_entity_poly.entity_id
_entity_poly.type
_entity_poly.pdbx_seq_one_letter_code
_entity_poly.pdbx_strand_id
1 'polypeptide(L)' 'MKEKGRLLFFILPSVSIGLFILLVFVGALSYEGGNRLDHNSIGYSFSNNYLSDLGRIKTVAGHNNSIPFYCFNCICKK' A
#
# COMPACT_ATOMS: atom_id res chain seq x y z
N MET A 1 2.69 -12.52 34.93
CA MET A 1 2.69 -12.96 33.51
C MET A 1 1.42 -12.56 32.72
N LYS A 2 0.25 -12.37 33.34
CA LYS A 2 -1.03 -12.10 32.64
C LYS A 2 -1.14 -10.73 31.93
N GLU A 3 -0.41 -9.72 32.41
CA GLU A 3 -0.36 -8.35 31.84
C GLU A 3 0.39 -8.26 30.50
N LYS A 4 1.53 -8.97 30.36
CA LYS A 4 2.37 -8.91 29.15
C LYS A 4 1.64 -9.44 27.91
N GLY A 5 0.79 -10.45 28.09
CA GLY A 5 -0.03 -11.02 27.00
C GLY A 5 -1.04 -10.02 26.45
N ARG A 6 -1.68 -9.22 27.32
CA ARG A 6 -2.64 -8.18 26.89
C ARG A 6 -1.97 -7.06 26.11
N LEU A 7 -0.81 -6.60 26.56
CA LEU A 7 -0.01 -5.60 25.83
C LEU A 7 0.38 -6.07 24.43
N LEU A 8 0.74 -7.35 24.28
CA LEU A 8 1.05 -7.97 23.00
C LEU A 8 -0.11 -7.88 21.98
N PHE A 9 -1.36 -8.05 22.45
CA PHE A 9 -2.56 -7.91 21.59
C PHE A 9 -2.80 -6.49 21.10
N PHE A 10 -2.30 -5.46 21.78
CA PHE A 10 -2.39 -4.07 21.31
C PHE A 10 -1.17 -3.65 20.48
N ILE A 11 0.02 -4.11 20.87
CA ILE A 11 1.27 -3.76 20.20
C ILE A 11 1.33 -4.38 18.80
N LEU A 12 0.99 -5.66 18.64
CA LEU A 12 1.08 -6.34 17.34
C LEU A 12 0.24 -5.66 16.25
N PRO A 13 -1.07 -5.38 16.44
CA PRO A 13 -1.86 -4.66 15.45
C PRO A 13 -1.34 -3.25 15.20
N SER A 14 -0.89 -2.54 16.24
CA SER A 14 -0.38 -1.17 16.10
C SER A 14 0.90 -1.13 15.25
N VAL A 15 1.82 -2.06 15.48
CA VAL A 15 3.03 -2.20 14.67
C VAL A 15 2.68 -2.58 13.23
N SER A 16 1.71 -3.49 13.02
CA SER A 16 1.25 -3.86 11.67
C SER A 16 0.64 -2.69 10.91
N ILE A 17 -0.14 -1.82 11.57
CA ILE A 17 -0.69 -0.60 10.96
C ILE A 17 0.44 0.35 10.58
N GLY A 18 1.41 0.57 11.48
CA GLY A 18 2.58 1.42 11.19
C GLY A 18 3.39 0.90 10.00
N LEU A 19 3.64 -0.41 9.95
CA LEU A 19 4.32 -1.05 8.84
C LEU A 19 3.53 -0.95 7.53
N PHE A 20 2.21 -1.10 7.58
CA PHE A 20 1.33 -0.96 6.41
C PHE A 20 1.39 0.45 5.83
N ILE A 21 1.34 1.47 6.67
CA ILE A 21 1.45 2.87 6.23
C ILE A 21 2.80 3.10 5.55
N LEU A 22 3.91 2.61 6.11
CA LEU A 22 5.23 2.74 5.49
C LEU A 22 5.30 2.06 4.12
N LEU A 23 4.77 0.85 4.01
CA LEU A 23 4.73 0.13 2.73
C LEU A 23 3.85 0.84 1.69
N VAL A 24 2.73 1.43 2.10
CA VAL A 24 1.89 2.27 1.23
C VAL A 24 2.70 3.44 0.66
N PHE A 25 3.50 4.12 1.47
CA PHE A 25 4.36 5.22 0.98
C PHE A 25 5.42 4.72 0.01
N VAL A 26 6.08 3.60 0.31
CA VAL A 26 7.06 2.99 -0.62
C VAL A 26 6.39 2.58 -1.94
N GLY A 27 5.19 2.03 -1.89
CA GLY A 27 4.39 1.71 -3.06
C GLY A 27 4.01 2.95 -3.87
N ALA A 28 3.56 4.02 -3.22
CA ALA A 28 3.21 5.27 -3.90
C ALA A 28 4.42 5.92 -4.60
N LEU A 29 5.60 5.88 -3.97
CA LEU A 29 6.85 6.40 -4.56
C LEU A 29 7.33 5.56 -5.75
N SER A 30 6.98 4.28 -5.79
CA SER A 30 7.38 3.34 -6.86
C SER A 30 6.32 3.17 -7.96
N TYR A 31 5.21 3.91 -7.87
CA TYR A 31 4.11 3.82 -8.83
C TYR A 31 4.45 4.63 -10.07
N GLU A 32 4.49 3.99 -11.25
CA GLU A 32 4.92 4.65 -12.49
C GLU A 32 3.97 5.75 -12.96
N GLY A 33 2.66 5.60 -12.73
CA GLY A 33 1.67 6.59 -13.14
C GLY A 33 0.37 6.03 -13.67
N GLY A 34 -0.47 6.96 -14.12
CA GLY A 34 -1.83 6.72 -14.58
C GLY A 34 -2.82 6.80 -13.43
N ASN A 35 -3.85 7.61 -13.63
CA ASN A 35 -5.02 7.69 -12.77
C ASN A 35 -6.29 7.64 -13.65
N ARG A 36 -7.47 7.56 -13.03
CA ARG A 36 -8.73 7.39 -13.77
C ARG A 36 -9.09 8.61 -14.63
N LEU A 37 -8.66 9.81 -14.22
CA LEU A 37 -8.92 11.07 -14.91
C LEU A 37 -7.93 11.31 -16.05
N ASP A 38 -6.67 10.94 -15.84
CA ASP A 38 -5.58 11.07 -16.80
C ASP A 38 -4.65 9.85 -16.76
N HIS A 39 -4.66 9.10 -17.86
CA HIS A 39 -3.83 7.90 -18.04
C HIS A 39 -2.35 8.23 -18.26
N ASN A 40 -2.02 9.45 -18.70
CA ASN A 40 -0.64 9.87 -18.93
C ASN A 40 0.01 10.54 -17.71
N SER A 41 -0.72 10.65 -16.60
CA SER A 41 -0.18 11.22 -15.36
C SER A 41 1.00 10.40 -14.86
N ILE A 42 2.03 11.10 -14.37
CA ILE A 42 3.27 10.47 -13.89
C ILE A 42 3.19 10.35 -12.37
N GLY A 43 3.56 9.17 -11.85
CA GLY A 43 3.58 8.94 -10.41
C GLY A 43 2.19 8.73 -9.77
N TYR A 44 2.20 8.57 -8.45
CA TYR A 44 0.98 8.45 -7.65
C TYR A 44 0.47 9.81 -7.17
N SER A 45 -0.81 10.10 -7.36
CA SER A 45 -1.48 11.27 -6.79
C SER A 45 -2.44 10.87 -5.69
N PHE A 46 -2.22 11.36 -4.45
CA PHE A 46 -3.11 11.07 -3.33
C PHE A 46 -4.53 11.66 -3.48
N SER A 47 -4.71 12.63 -4.38
CA SER A 47 -6.03 13.22 -4.67
C SER A 47 -6.74 12.54 -5.82
N ASN A 48 -6.00 12.02 -6.80
CA ASN A 48 -6.56 11.53 -8.07
C ASN A 48 -6.49 10.01 -8.24
N ASN A 49 -5.62 9.33 -7.48
CA ASN A 49 -5.55 7.87 -7.43
C ASN A 49 -6.28 7.33 -6.21
N TYR A 50 -6.82 6.12 -6.36
CA TYR A 50 -7.32 5.36 -5.22
C TYR A 50 -6.17 4.60 -4.58
N LEU A 51 -6.21 4.46 -3.25
CA LEU A 51 -5.19 3.68 -2.52
C LEU A 51 -5.10 2.24 -3.02
N SER A 52 -6.23 1.67 -3.44
CA SER A 52 -6.32 0.33 -4.02
C SER A 52 -5.65 0.19 -5.39
N ASP A 53 -5.32 1.29 -6.08
CA ASP A 53 -4.57 1.24 -7.34
C ASP A 53 -3.15 0.71 -7.11
N LEU A 54 -2.55 0.97 -5.94
CA LEU A 54 -1.27 0.38 -5.54
C LEU A 54 -1.36 -1.15 -5.45
N GLY A 55 -2.52 -1.69 -5.11
CA GLY A 55 -2.77 -3.13 -4.96
C GLY A 55 -3.02 -3.89 -6.25
N ARG A 56 -2.95 -3.23 -7.42
CA ARG A 56 -3.17 -3.86 -8.73
C ARG A 56 -1.87 -4.42 -9.33
N ILE A 57 -1.94 -5.50 -10.10
CA ILE A 57 -0.77 -6.05 -10.82
C ILE A 57 -0.31 -5.08 -11.93
N LYS A 58 -1.25 -4.36 -12.53
CA LYS A 58 -0.99 -3.30 -13.52
C LYS A 58 -1.64 -1.99 -13.08
N THR A 59 -1.01 -0.86 -13.39
CA THR A 59 -1.60 0.46 -13.14
C THR A 59 -2.86 0.66 -13.98
N VAL A 60 -3.62 1.73 -13.69
CA VAL A 60 -4.79 2.11 -14.53
C VAL A 60 -4.38 2.34 -15.99
N ALA A 61 -3.16 2.83 -16.22
CA ALA A 61 -2.59 3.06 -17.55
C ALA A 61 -1.92 1.82 -18.18
N GLY A 62 -1.95 0.67 -17.50
CA GLY A 62 -1.45 -0.60 -18.04
C GLY A 62 0.04 -0.88 -17.78
N HIS A 63 0.72 -0.01 -17.04
CA HIS A 63 2.11 -0.17 -16.65
C HIS A 63 2.28 -1.31 -15.64
N ASN A 64 3.49 -1.86 -15.54
CA ASN A 64 3.80 -2.86 -14.54
C ASN A 64 3.74 -2.22 -13.14
N ASN A 65 3.00 -2.84 -12.22
CA ASN A 65 2.81 -2.31 -10.87
C ASN A 65 3.29 -3.30 -9.80
N SER A 66 4.34 -4.07 -10.09
CA SER A 66 4.81 -5.16 -9.22
C SER A 66 5.28 -4.69 -7.84
N ILE A 67 6.08 -3.62 -7.75
CA ILE A 67 6.59 -3.13 -6.46
C ILE A 67 5.44 -2.61 -5.58
N PRO A 68 4.55 -1.73 -6.07
CA PRO A 68 3.41 -1.27 -5.28
C PRO A 68 2.45 -2.42 -4.94
N PHE A 69 2.26 -3.38 -5.85
CA PHE A 69 1.41 -4.55 -5.64
C PHE A 69 1.84 -5.35 -4.41
N TYR A 70 3.14 -5.68 -4.30
CA TYR A 70 3.64 -6.42 -3.14
C TYR A 70 3.61 -5.57 -1.87
N CYS A 71 3.98 -4.28 -1.95
CA CYS A 71 3.92 -3.39 -0.78
C CYS A 71 2.51 -3.30 -0.20
N PHE A 72 1.49 -3.22 -1.06
CA PHE A 72 0.10 -3.12 -0.64
C PHE A 72 -0.49 -4.46 -0.16
N ASN A 73 -0.15 -5.58 -0.81
CA ASN A 73 -0.77 -6.88 -0.53
C ASN A 73 0.00 -7.77 0.48
N CYS A 74 1.30 -7.57 0.71
CA CYS A 74 2.12 -8.49 1.51
C CYS A 74 1.69 -8.62 2.98
N ILE A 75 1.03 -7.61 3.55
CA ILE A 75 0.50 -7.68 4.93
C ILE A 75 -0.76 -8.55 5.02
N CYS A 76 -1.45 -8.78 3.90
CA CYS A 76 -2.65 -9.61 3.80
C CYS A 76 -2.34 -11.02 3.27
N LYS A 77 -1.26 -11.68 3.72
CA LYS A 77 -1.20 -13.14 3.57
C LYS A 77 -2.23 -13.78 4.50
N LYS A 78 -3.36 -14.13 3.89
CA LYS A 78 -4.42 -14.97 4.43
C LYS A 78 -3.93 -16.39 4.67
#